data_AF-Q7SXU6-F1
#
_entry.id   AF-Q7SXU6-F1
#
_cell.length_a   1.000
_cell.length_b   1.000
_cell.length_c   1.000
_cell.angle_alpha   90.00
_cell.angle_beta   90.00
_cell.angle_gamma   90.00
#
_symmetry.space_group_name_H-M   'P 1'
#
loop_
_entity.id
_entity.type
_entity.pdbx_description
1 polymer ?
#
loop_
_entity_poly.entity_id
_entity_poly.type
_entity_poly.pdbx_seq_one_letter_code
_entity_poly.pdbx_strand_id
1 'polypeptide(L)'
;MGSWISVDSIWVELPVVVGVLPEEWNLPAYISVLIAFGNLGPVVVTLTHHFAPGWLNERLAIHIIQALAVVASAFLALFWSQVVMVSGELRSVPFLLLTFILSLFCCTSNVTFLPFMYRYPPQYIRTFFVGQGLSALFPCVVALGQGVGKLECIETSNGTEAHYLKENFPAQIFFWILTVMLVISATSFLALTYRVVIQAPAEEAPKAKQEMGNTEEETHPLQNGDSPVSSEQVEVEKQAPVVAFWTSRNIYMLLLLGISNALTNGVLPSVQSFTCLPYGNMTFHLSVVLGNIANPLACFVAMFVILRSSVGLGMMSIGGIIFAAYLMALAALSPCPPLLGSQFGVALVILSWIVFTGLFSYLKVVVGTLLHEAGHAALLWCGVFIQAGSLIGALTMFPMVSVYQVFQRARDCTDVCS
;
A
#
# COMPACT_ATOMS: atom_id res chain seq x y z
N MET A 1 0.53 6.40 7.58
CA MET A 1 0.33 5.08 8.22
C MET A 1 -1.11 4.64 8.07
N GLY A 2 -2.08 5.33 8.67
CA GLY A 2 -3.48 4.89 8.63
C GLY A 2 -4.11 4.73 7.24
N SER A 3 -3.54 5.32 6.19
CA SER A 3 -4.04 5.20 4.81
C SER A 3 -3.96 3.79 4.22
N TRP A 4 -2.96 2.99 4.61
CA TRP A 4 -2.72 1.65 4.01
C TRP A 4 -2.69 0.50 5.03
N ILE A 5 -2.63 0.83 6.33
CA ILE A 5 -2.40 -0.15 7.38
C ILE A 5 -3.44 -1.28 7.43
N SER A 6 -4.68 -1.02 7.01
CA SER A 6 -5.75 -2.01 6.98
C SER A 6 -5.46 -3.13 5.99
N VAL A 7 -5.15 -2.79 4.74
CA VAL A 7 -4.85 -3.76 3.68
C VAL A 7 -3.56 -4.50 4.01
N ASP A 8 -2.53 -3.80 4.48
CA ASP A 8 -1.26 -4.44 4.85
C ASP A 8 -1.44 -5.44 5.99
N SER A 9 -2.26 -5.10 6.99
CA SER A 9 -2.56 -5.99 8.12
C SER A 9 -3.27 -7.27 7.67
N ILE A 10 -4.20 -7.17 6.73
CA ILE A 10 -4.90 -8.34 6.17
C ILE A 10 -3.92 -9.28 5.46
N TRP A 11 -2.98 -8.73 4.69
CA TRP A 11 -1.94 -9.51 4.01
C TRP A 11 -0.98 -10.19 4.98
N VAL A 12 -0.60 -9.49 6.05
CA VAL A 12 0.31 -10.03 7.07
C VAL A 12 -0.34 -11.17 7.86
N GLU A 13 -1.64 -11.06 8.16
CA GLU A 13 -2.38 -12.05 8.94
C GLU A 13 -2.87 -13.25 8.10
N LEU A 14 -2.69 -13.16 6.79
CA LEU A 14 -3.13 -14.16 5.83
C LEU A 14 -2.75 -15.60 6.20
N PRO A 15 -1.51 -15.93 6.64
CA PRO A 15 -1.14 -17.30 6.97
C PRO A 15 -1.95 -17.91 8.13
N VAL A 16 -2.47 -17.08 9.04
CA VAL A 16 -3.35 -17.52 10.14
C VAL A 16 -4.77 -17.69 9.63
N VAL A 17 -5.26 -16.72 8.86
CA VAL A 17 -6.64 -16.66 8.38
C VAL A 17 -6.94 -17.80 7.40
N VAL A 18 -6.01 -18.15 6.51
CA VAL A 18 -6.18 -19.26 5.55
C VAL A 18 -6.29 -20.63 6.23
N GLY A 19 -5.80 -20.79 7.46
CA GLY A 19 -5.95 -22.01 8.24
C GLY A 19 -7.34 -22.20 8.85
N VAL A 20 -8.17 -21.16 8.84
CA VAL A 20 -9.50 -21.15 9.49
C VAL A 20 -10.63 -20.91 8.50
N LEU A 21 -10.41 -20.07 7.48
CA LEU A 21 -11.46 -19.70 6.52
C LEU A 21 -11.59 -20.75 5.39
N PRO A 22 -12.83 -21.00 4.92
CA PRO A 22 -13.12 -22.06 3.95
C PRO A 22 -12.52 -21.80 2.56
N GLU A 23 -12.12 -20.57 2.25
CA GLU A 23 -11.43 -20.23 1.00
C GLU A 23 -9.97 -20.72 0.96
N GLU A 24 -9.39 -21.04 2.12
CA GLU A 24 -7.99 -21.48 2.25
C GLU A 24 -7.03 -20.57 1.45
N TRP A 25 -6.10 -21.16 0.69
CA TRP A 25 -5.12 -20.43 -0.12
C TRP A 25 -5.68 -19.80 -1.39
N ASN A 26 -6.98 -19.89 -1.64
CA ASN A 26 -7.62 -19.03 -2.64
C ASN A 26 -7.90 -17.63 -2.06
N LEU A 27 -7.98 -17.47 -0.74
CA LEU A 27 -8.24 -16.19 -0.07
C LEU A 27 -7.32 -15.02 -0.52
N PRO A 28 -5.99 -15.19 -0.70
CA PRO A 28 -5.11 -14.13 -1.21
C PRO A 28 -5.59 -13.56 -2.55
N ALA A 29 -6.08 -14.44 -3.43
CA ALA A 29 -6.55 -14.06 -4.75
C ALA A 29 -7.87 -13.26 -4.67
N TYR A 30 -8.78 -13.66 -3.78
CA TYR A 30 -10.01 -12.91 -3.49
C TYR A 30 -9.67 -11.52 -2.93
N ILE A 31 -8.76 -11.45 -1.95
CA ILE A 31 -8.28 -10.20 -1.36
C ILE A 31 -7.70 -9.26 -2.43
N SER A 32 -6.83 -9.76 -3.32
CA SER A 32 -6.27 -8.98 -4.44
C SER A 32 -7.35 -8.37 -5.33
N VAL A 33 -8.39 -9.14 -5.67
CA VAL A 33 -9.52 -8.67 -6.48
C VAL A 33 -10.34 -7.60 -5.73
N LEU A 34 -10.63 -7.82 -4.44
CA LEU A 34 -11.36 -6.85 -3.62
C LEU A 34 -10.59 -5.54 -3.47
N ILE A 35 -9.27 -5.61 -3.29
CA ILE A 35 -8.39 -4.42 -3.25
C ILE A 35 -8.46 -3.68 -4.58
N ALA A 36 -8.40 -4.40 -5.70
CA ALA A 36 -8.50 -3.80 -7.02
C ALA A 36 -9.86 -3.11 -7.25
N PHE A 37 -10.96 -3.70 -6.79
CA PHE A 37 -12.29 -3.04 -6.79
C PHE A 37 -12.40 -1.89 -5.79
N GLY A 38 -11.56 -1.85 -4.75
CA GLY A 38 -11.40 -0.70 -3.86
C GLY A 38 -11.09 0.61 -4.61
N ASN A 39 -10.55 0.52 -5.83
CA ASN A 39 -10.31 1.67 -6.71
C ASN A 39 -11.58 2.37 -7.20
N LEU A 40 -12.75 1.77 -7.00
CA LEU A 40 -14.04 2.44 -7.21
C LEU A 40 -14.17 3.69 -6.33
N GLY A 41 -13.62 3.67 -5.12
CA GLY A 41 -13.67 4.81 -4.21
C GLY A 41 -13.01 6.07 -4.78
N PRO A 42 -11.74 6.02 -5.21
CA PRO A 42 -11.10 7.10 -5.96
C PRO A 42 -11.87 7.58 -7.19
N VAL A 43 -12.44 6.67 -7.98
CA VAL A 43 -13.25 7.03 -9.15
C VAL A 43 -14.45 7.85 -8.73
N VAL A 44 -15.18 7.42 -7.70
CA VAL A 44 -16.34 8.16 -7.18
C VAL A 44 -15.94 9.56 -6.71
N VAL A 45 -14.83 9.71 -5.98
CA VAL A 45 -14.34 11.02 -5.54
C VAL A 45 -14.02 11.92 -6.74
N THR A 46 -13.27 11.42 -7.72
CA THR A 46 -12.89 12.18 -8.92
C THR A 46 -14.10 12.59 -9.75
N LEU A 47 -15.05 11.68 -9.97
CA LEU A 47 -16.29 11.98 -10.70
C LEU A 47 -17.14 13.01 -9.96
N THR A 48 -17.20 12.94 -8.63
CA THR A 48 -17.94 13.91 -7.82
C THR A 48 -17.31 15.31 -7.94
N HIS A 49 -15.98 15.42 -7.89
CA HIS A 49 -15.30 16.70 -8.13
C HIS A 49 -15.53 17.23 -9.55
N HIS A 50 -15.63 16.35 -10.56
CA HIS A 50 -15.85 16.76 -11.94
C HIS A 50 -17.29 17.22 -12.22
N PHE A 51 -18.29 16.47 -11.75
CA PHE A 51 -19.69 16.74 -12.04
C PHE A 51 -20.38 17.66 -11.03
N ALA A 52 -19.87 17.74 -9.79
CA ALA A 52 -20.44 18.55 -8.72
C ALA A 52 -19.33 19.29 -7.94
N PRO A 53 -18.63 20.26 -8.57
CA PRO A 53 -17.63 21.06 -7.88
C PRO A 53 -18.23 21.77 -6.67
N GLY A 54 -17.58 21.64 -5.51
CA GLY A 54 -18.02 22.25 -4.23
C GLY A 54 -18.94 21.38 -3.36
N TRP A 55 -19.48 20.27 -3.85
CA TRP A 55 -20.29 19.36 -3.03
C TRP A 55 -19.46 18.55 -2.04
N LEU A 56 -18.21 18.24 -2.39
CA LEU A 56 -17.36 17.38 -1.57
C LEU A 56 -16.47 18.23 -0.66
N ASN A 57 -16.88 18.38 0.59
CA ASN A 57 -16.02 18.96 1.61
C ASN A 57 -14.94 17.92 1.96
N GLU A 58 -13.73 18.12 1.44
CA GLU A 58 -12.59 17.21 1.63
C GLU A 58 -12.36 16.84 3.10
N ARG A 59 -12.47 17.80 4.02
CA ARG A 59 -12.27 17.56 5.45
C ARG A 59 -13.34 16.62 6.02
N LEU A 60 -14.59 16.83 5.64
CA LEU A 60 -15.71 15.99 6.06
C LEU A 60 -15.58 14.59 5.45
N ALA A 61 -15.23 14.50 4.16
CA ALA A 61 -15.01 13.24 3.47
C ALA A 61 -13.92 12.41 4.15
N ILE A 62 -12.79 13.02 4.52
CA ILE A 62 -11.72 12.34 5.24
C ILE A 62 -12.20 11.79 6.59
N HIS A 63 -12.92 12.58 7.38
CA HIS A 63 -13.45 12.12 8.67
C HIS A 63 -14.46 10.97 8.52
N ILE A 64 -15.34 11.03 7.52
CA ILE A 64 -16.29 9.94 7.22
C ILE A 64 -15.53 8.66 6.85
N ILE A 65 -14.56 8.77 5.95
CA ILE A 65 -13.73 7.67 5.47
C ILE A 65 -12.96 7.02 6.63
N GLN A 66 -12.34 7.83 7.51
CA GLN A 66 -11.64 7.33 8.71
C GLN A 66 -12.58 6.66 9.71
N ALA A 67 -13.74 7.25 10.00
CA ALA A 67 -14.72 6.66 10.91
C ALA A 67 -15.23 5.31 10.38
N LEU A 68 -15.52 5.23 9.07
CA LEU A 68 -15.92 3.99 8.41
C LEU A 68 -14.85 2.90 8.53
N ALA A 69 -13.57 3.26 8.39
CA ALA A 69 -12.46 2.30 8.55
C ALA A 69 -12.32 1.77 9.97
N VAL A 70 -12.48 2.63 10.98
CA VAL A 70 -12.48 2.21 12.40
C VAL A 70 -13.64 1.25 12.66
N VAL A 71 -14.84 1.58 12.18
CA VAL A 71 -16.02 0.72 12.34
C VAL A 71 -15.85 -0.60 11.61
N ALA A 72 -15.38 -0.58 10.36
CA ALA A 72 -15.14 -1.78 9.57
C ALA A 72 -14.05 -2.68 10.18
N SER A 73 -12.96 -2.12 10.72
CA SER A 73 -11.92 -2.90 11.39
C SER A 73 -12.38 -3.50 12.72
N ALA A 74 -13.20 -2.78 13.49
CA ALA A 74 -13.82 -3.33 14.70
C ALA A 74 -14.76 -4.49 14.38
N PHE A 75 -15.59 -4.34 13.34
CA PHE A 75 -16.43 -5.44 12.85
C PHE A 75 -15.61 -6.60 12.28
N LEU A 76 -14.49 -6.31 11.63
CA LEU A 76 -13.58 -7.36 11.15
C LEU A 76 -13.04 -8.14 12.34
N ALA A 77 -12.59 -7.45 13.38
CA ALA A 77 -12.17 -8.09 14.61
C ALA A 77 -13.29 -8.99 15.16
N LEU A 78 -14.54 -8.55 15.21
CA LEU A 78 -15.65 -9.36 15.75
C LEU A 78 -16.08 -10.54 14.87
N PHE A 79 -16.05 -10.39 13.54
CA PHE A 79 -16.73 -11.29 12.61
C PHE A 79 -15.82 -12.00 11.60
N TRP A 80 -14.50 -11.85 11.68
CA TRP A 80 -13.58 -12.43 10.67
C TRP A 80 -13.75 -13.94 10.48
N SER A 81 -14.03 -14.71 11.53
CA SER A 81 -14.16 -16.17 11.46
C SER A 81 -15.58 -16.66 11.15
N GLN A 82 -16.54 -15.76 10.93
CA GLN A 82 -17.93 -16.14 10.64
C GLN A 82 -18.08 -16.58 9.18
N VAL A 83 -18.78 -17.69 8.97
CA VAL A 83 -19.00 -18.29 7.64
C VAL A 83 -20.49 -18.37 7.33
N VAL A 84 -20.84 -18.19 6.06
CA VAL A 84 -22.21 -18.21 5.55
C VAL A 84 -22.28 -19.13 4.34
N MET A 85 -23.37 -19.87 4.20
CA MET A 85 -23.61 -20.70 3.02
C MET A 85 -24.03 -19.82 1.83
N VAL A 86 -23.24 -19.82 0.76
CA VAL A 86 -23.51 -19.12 -0.50
C VAL A 86 -23.43 -20.11 -1.66
N SER A 87 -24.50 -20.24 -2.43
CA SER A 87 -24.56 -21.14 -3.59
C SER A 87 -24.18 -22.60 -3.29
N GLY A 88 -24.43 -23.07 -2.06
CA GLY A 88 -24.11 -24.44 -1.62
C GLY A 88 -22.71 -24.63 -1.04
N GLU A 89 -21.87 -23.59 -0.99
CA GLU A 89 -20.53 -23.63 -0.41
C GLU A 89 -20.42 -22.69 0.80
N LEU A 90 -19.60 -23.07 1.79
CA LEU A 90 -19.27 -22.20 2.92
C LEU A 90 -18.32 -21.09 2.46
N ARG A 91 -18.68 -19.84 2.74
CA ARG A 91 -17.91 -18.66 2.37
C ARG A 91 -17.78 -17.70 3.55
N SER A 92 -16.61 -17.08 3.72
CA SER A 92 -16.33 -16.07 4.74
C SER A 92 -16.83 -14.68 4.33
N VAL A 93 -18.13 -14.59 3.98
CA VAL A 93 -18.75 -13.36 3.45
C VAL A 93 -18.49 -12.13 4.33
N PRO A 94 -18.60 -12.18 5.67
CA PRO A 94 -18.29 -11.03 6.52
C PRO A 94 -16.84 -10.55 6.37
N PHE A 95 -15.86 -11.49 6.37
CA PHE A 95 -14.45 -11.17 6.18
C PHE A 95 -14.19 -10.50 4.83
N LEU A 96 -14.73 -11.06 3.74
CA LEU A 96 -14.57 -10.54 2.39
C LEU A 96 -15.22 -9.15 2.24
N LEU A 97 -16.43 -8.96 2.75
CA LEU A 97 -17.13 -7.68 2.70
C LEU A 97 -16.38 -6.59 3.48
N LEU A 98 -15.92 -6.89 4.68
CA LEU A 98 -15.19 -5.95 5.52
C LEU A 98 -13.81 -5.62 4.93
N THR A 99 -13.14 -6.62 4.34
CA THR A 99 -11.90 -6.42 3.56
C THR A 99 -12.13 -5.49 2.38
N PHE A 100 -13.24 -5.63 1.66
CA PHE A 100 -13.61 -4.73 0.58
C PHE A 100 -13.85 -3.29 1.05
N ILE A 101 -14.60 -3.10 2.15
CA ILE A 101 -14.84 -1.77 2.75
C ILE A 101 -13.51 -1.13 3.18
N LEU A 102 -12.63 -1.89 3.83
CA LEU A 102 -11.30 -1.43 4.23
C LEU A 102 -10.40 -1.12 3.03
N SER A 103 -10.56 -1.84 1.91
CA SER A 103 -9.87 -1.58 0.65
C SER A 103 -10.38 -0.30 -0.03
N LEU A 104 -11.70 -0.08 -0.06
CA LEU A 104 -12.30 1.18 -0.52
C LEU A 104 -11.74 2.36 0.28
N PHE A 105 -11.71 2.26 1.60
CA PHE A 105 -11.06 3.25 2.47
C PHE A 105 -9.60 3.47 2.06
N CYS A 106 -8.82 2.40 1.97
CA CYS A 106 -7.40 2.45 1.69
C CYS A 106 -7.11 3.17 0.36
N CYS A 107 -7.76 2.74 -0.72
CA CYS A 107 -7.59 3.33 -2.04
C CYS A 107 -8.07 4.80 -2.08
N THR A 108 -9.21 5.11 -1.47
CA THR A 108 -9.79 6.48 -1.45
C THR A 108 -8.98 7.45 -0.59
N SER A 109 -8.37 6.97 0.49
CA SER A 109 -7.60 7.81 1.40
C SER A 109 -6.44 8.50 0.69
N ASN A 110 -5.75 7.83 -0.24
CA ASN A 110 -4.62 8.45 -0.94
C ASN A 110 -5.06 9.60 -1.84
N VAL A 111 -6.21 9.48 -2.52
CA VAL A 111 -6.70 10.54 -3.41
C VAL A 111 -7.40 11.68 -2.67
N THR A 112 -7.82 11.47 -1.43
CA THR A 112 -8.45 12.50 -0.60
C THR A 112 -7.45 13.21 0.31
N PHE A 113 -6.47 12.48 0.87
CA PHE A 113 -5.51 13.03 1.83
C PHE A 113 -4.45 13.86 1.11
N LEU A 114 -3.99 13.43 -0.07
CA LEU A 114 -2.98 14.18 -0.84
C LEU A 114 -3.45 15.61 -1.17
N PRO A 115 -4.63 15.85 -1.78
CA PRO A 115 -5.16 17.20 -1.99
C PRO A 115 -5.28 18.03 -0.70
N PHE A 116 -5.75 17.43 0.38
CA PHE A 116 -5.80 18.11 1.68
C PHE A 116 -4.41 18.52 2.18
N MET A 117 -3.41 17.67 1.97
CA MET A 117 -2.03 17.90 2.38
C MET A 117 -1.29 18.92 1.51
N TYR A 118 -1.73 19.18 0.28
CA TYR A 118 -1.19 20.25 -0.58
C TYR A 118 -1.36 21.65 0.01
N ARG A 119 -2.29 21.83 0.97
CA ARG A 119 -2.44 23.08 1.71
C ARG A 119 -1.30 23.33 2.73
N TYR A 120 -0.46 22.34 2.97
CA TYR A 120 0.65 22.41 3.93
C TYR A 120 2.00 22.44 3.21
N PRO A 121 3.05 22.91 3.89
CA PRO A 121 4.40 22.90 3.33
C PRO A 121 4.80 21.52 2.77
N PRO A 122 5.58 21.45 1.67
CA PRO A 122 5.99 20.20 1.02
C PRO A 122 6.64 19.16 1.95
N GLN A 123 7.18 19.60 3.09
CA GLN A 123 7.73 18.76 4.13
C GLN A 123 6.71 17.75 4.69
N TYR A 124 5.43 18.11 4.76
CA TYR A 124 4.38 17.24 5.28
C TYR A 124 3.99 16.15 4.28
N ILE A 125 3.93 16.45 2.98
CA ILE A 125 3.68 15.45 1.92
C ILE A 125 4.74 14.34 1.97
N ARG A 126 6.01 14.72 2.20
CA ARG A 126 7.10 13.76 2.41
C ARG A 126 6.82 12.81 3.59
N THR A 127 6.38 13.34 4.73
CA THR A 127 6.05 12.50 5.90
C THR A 127 4.87 11.55 5.66
N PHE A 128 3.92 11.91 4.77
CA PHE A 128 2.83 11.02 4.38
C PHE A 128 3.35 9.75 3.69
N PHE A 129 4.22 9.89 2.69
CA PHE A 129 4.78 8.75 1.96
C PHE A 129 5.67 7.86 2.85
N VAL A 130 6.45 8.46 3.76
CA VAL A 130 7.18 7.68 4.78
C VAL A 130 6.21 6.92 5.66
N GLY A 131 5.17 7.58 6.16
CA GLY A 131 4.14 6.96 6.96
C GLY A 131 3.38 5.86 6.20
N GLN A 132 3.20 5.99 4.88
CA GLN A 132 2.60 4.96 4.04
C GLN A 132 3.56 3.77 3.87
N GLY A 133 4.86 3.98 3.69
CA GLY A 133 5.82 2.87 3.70
C GLY A 133 5.87 2.14 5.06
N LEU A 134 5.70 2.86 6.17
CA LEU A 134 5.67 2.28 7.51
C LEU A 134 4.35 1.56 7.87
N SER A 135 3.30 1.64 7.04
CA SER A 135 2.01 1.02 7.37
C SER A 135 2.04 -0.49 7.41
N ALA A 136 2.94 -1.13 6.65
CA ALA A 136 3.12 -2.57 6.68
C ALA A 136 4.08 -3.05 7.78
N LEU A 137 5.02 -2.19 8.22
CA LEU A 137 6.04 -2.56 9.21
C LEU A 137 5.44 -2.93 10.56
N PHE A 138 4.55 -2.08 11.09
CA PHE A 138 4.00 -2.31 12.42
C PHE A 138 3.14 -3.60 12.49
N PRO A 139 2.21 -3.85 11.55
CA PRO A 139 1.52 -5.15 11.47
C PRO A 139 2.49 -6.33 11.40
N CYS A 140 3.57 -6.24 10.61
CA CYS A 140 4.58 -7.30 10.54
C CYS A 140 5.26 -7.57 11.91
N VAL A 141 5.58 -6.52 12.69
CA VAL A 141 6.16 -6.69 14.03
C VAL A 141 5.18 -7.39 14.96
N VAL A 142 3.90 -7.02 14.89
CA VAL A 142 2.84 -7.66 15.69
C VAL A 142 2.69 -9.14 15.31
N ALA A 143 2.66 -9.48 14.01
CA ALA A 143 2.57 -10.86 13.53
C ALA A 143 3.81 -11.70 13.87
N LEU A 144 5.00 -11.09 13.86
CA LEU A 144 6.21 -11.76 14.34
C LEU A 144 6.09 -12.11 15.84
N GLY A 145 5.57 -11.18 16.64
CA GLY A 145 5.28 -11.40 18.06
C GLY A 145 4.18 -12.43 18.30
N GLN A 146 3.19 -12.51 17.40
CA GLN A 146 2.16 -13.54 17.38
C GLN A 146 2.75 -14.94 17.11
N GLY A 147 3.88 -15.02 16.41
CA GLY A 147 4.50 -16.28 16.04
C GLY A 147 3.77 -16.96 14.89
N VAL A 148 3.22 -16.17 13.95
CA VAL A 148 2.55 -16.67 12.75
C VAL A 148 3.42 -17.68 12.02
N GLY A 149 2.81 -18.78 11.55
CA GLY A 149 3.45 -19.71 10.63
C GLY A 149 4.62 -20.51 11.22
N LYS A 150 4.71 -20.71 12.53
CA LYS A 150 5.68 -21.66 13.08
C LYS A 150 5.21 -23.09 12.82
N LEU A 151 6.11 -23.97 12.39
CA LEU A 151 5.80 -25.39 12.18
C LEU A 151 6.91 -26.29 12.72
N GLU A 152 6.54 -27.51 13.05
CA GLU A 152 7.42 -28.62 13.38
C GLU A 152 7.14 -29.78 12.44
N CYS A 153 8.18 -30.39 11.88
CA CYS A 153 8.06 -31.60 11.08
C CYS A 153 8.15 -32.82 12.01
N ILE A 154 7.06 -33.57 12.14
CA ILE A 154 6.98 -34.75 13.00
C ILE A 154 7.07 -35.99 12.12
N GLU A 155 7.99 -36.91 12.44
CA GLU A 155 8.07 -38.22 11.81
C GLU A 155 6.92 -39.11 12.30
N THR A 156 6.02 -39.46 11.40
CA THR A 156 4.89 -40.38 11.62
C THR A 156 5.11 -41.69 10.88
N SER A 157 4.34 -42.73 11.22
CA SER A 157 4.44 -44.05 10.55
C SER A 157 4.16 -44.02 9.04
N ASN A 158 3.55 -42.94 8.54
CA ASN A 158 3.23 -42.73 7.12
C ASN A 158 4.16 -41.70 6.43
N GLY A 159 5.23 -41.26 7.09
CA GLY A 159 6.15 -40.22 6.62
C GLY A 159 6.17 -38.99 7.53
N THR A 160 6.90 -37.96 7.12
CA THR A 160 7.02 -36.70 7.87
C THR A 160 5.81 -35.80 7.63
N GLU A 161 5.09 -35.42 8.69
CA GLU A 161 3.92 -34.54 8.63
C GLU A 161 4.23 -33.17 9.25
N ALA A 162 3.69 -32.10 8.66
CA ALA A 162 3.82 -30.74 9.17
C ALA A 162 2.81 -30.48 10.28
N HIS A 163 3.30 -30.21 11.49
CA HIS A 163 2.50 -29.80 12.64
C HIS A 163 2.68 -28.30 12.86
N TYR A 164 1.67 -27.50 12.52
CA TYR A 164 1.69 -26.06 12.76
C TYR A 164 1.55 -25.76 14.25
N LEU A 165 2.52 -25.02 14.78
CA LEU A 165 2.52 -24.53 16.15
C LEU A 165 1.45 -23.46 16.30
N LYS A 166 0.69 -23.56 17.39
CA LYS A 166 -0.33 -22.57 17.72
C LYS A 166 0.31 -21.21 17.97
N GLU A 167 -0.31 -20.15 17.44
CA GLU A 167 0.11 -18.78 17.66
C GLU A 167 0.03 -18.38 19.15
N ASN A 168 0.88 -17.45 19.56
CA ASN A 168 0.90 -16.90 20.92
C ASN A 168 -0.44 -16.22 21.28
N PHE A 169 -1.14 -15.69 20.28
CA PHE A 169 -2.47 -15.11 20.42
C PHE A 169 -3.29 -15.29 19.12
N PRO A 170 -4.63 -15.32 19.18
CA PRO A 170 -5.47 -15.52 17.99
C PRO A 170 -5.55 -14.28 17.10
N ALA A 171 -5.85 -14.48 15.80
CA ALA A 171 -6.05 -13.41 14.81
C ALA A 171 -7.07 -12.34 15.24
N GLN A 172 -8.05 -12.72 16.07
CA GLN A 172 -8.98 -11.78 16.71
C GLN A 172 -8.26 -10.61 17.42
N ILE A 173 -7.20 -10.91 18.19
CA ILE A 173 -6.44 -9.90 18.93
C ILE A 173 -5.63 -9.05 17.97
N PHE A 174 -5.08 -9.65 16.91
CA PHE A 174 -4.41 -8.91 15.83
C PHE A 174 -5.34 -7.87 15.19
N PHE A 175 -6.58 -8.24 14.85
CA PHE A 175 -7.55 -7.30 14.27
C PHE A 175 -8.01 -6.21 15.27
N TRP A 176 -8.04 -6.50 16.57
CA TRP A 176 -8.23 -5.46 17.58
C TRP A 176 -7.06 -4.47 17.63
N ILE A 177 -5.82 -4.96 17.52
CA ILE A 177 -4.63 -4.09 17.41
C ILE A 177 -4.74 -3.21 16.16
N LEU A 178 -5.17 -3.75 15.02
CA LEU A 178 -5.49 -2.97 13.81
C LEU A 178 -6.52 -1.86 14.09
N THR A 179 -7.59 -2.18 14.78
CA THR A 179 -8.62 -1.21 15.15
C THR A 179 -8.02 -0.07 15.99
N VAL A 180 -7.19 -0.39 16.98
CA VAL A 180 -6.48 0.61 17.81
C VAL A 180 -5.58 1.50 16.95
N MET A 181 -4.83 0.93 16.01
CA MET A 181 -3.97 1.72 15.12
C MET A 181 -4.77 2.68 14.24
N LEU A 182 -5.93 2.27 13.74
CA LEU A 182 -6.82 3.13 12.96
C LEU A 182 -7.46 4.23 13.83
N VAL A 183 -7.83 3.93 15.08
CA VAL A 183 -8.31 4.93 16.05
C VAL A 183 -7.23 5.98 16.34
N ILE A 184 -5.99 5.56 16.57
CA ILE A 184 -4.85 6.49 16.76
C ILE A 184 -4.68 7.37 15.53
N SER A 185 -4.77 6.81 14.32
CA SER A 185 -4.68 7.61 13.09
C SER A 185 -5.83 8.60 12.94
N ALA A 186 -7.07 8.20 13.25
CA ALA A 186 -8.25 9.06 13.14
C ALA A 186 -8.22 10.19 14.17
N THR A 187 -7.86 9.89 15.42
CA THR A 187 -7.71 10.88 16.50
C THR A 187 -6.57 11.85 16.25
N SER A 188 -5.45 11.39 15.70
CA SER A 188 -4.32 12.26 15.30
C SER A 188 -4.74 13.24 14.20
N PHE A 189 -5.52 12.77 13.22
CA PHE A 189 -6.03 13.63 12.16
C PHE A 189 -7.08 14.63 12.70
N LEU A 190 -7.96 14.20 13.61
CA LEU A 190 -8.91 15.09 14.30
C LEU A 190 -8.20 16.18 15.10
N ALA A 191 -7.13 15.84 15.83
CA ALA A 191 -6.33 16.81 16.56
C ALA A 191 -5.68 17.84 15.62
N LEU A 192 -5.16 17.38 14.47
CA LEU A 192 -4.61 18.26 13.44
C LEU A 192 -5.67 19.21 12.87
N THR A 193 -6.85 18.70 12.52
CA THR A 193 -7.93 19.52 11.95
C THR A 193 -8.47 20.54 12.94
N TYR A 194 -8.56 20.18 14.23
CA TYR A 194 -8.98 21.08 15.30
C TYR A 194 -7.96 22.20 15.56
N ARG A 195 -6.66 21.89 15.60
CA ARG A 195 -5.59 22.90 15.74
C ARG A 195 -5.60 23.92 14.61
N VAL A 196 -5.79 23.46 13.37
CA VAL A 196 -5.84 24.32 12.18
C VAL A 196 -7.06 25.24 12.20
N VAL A 197 -8.21 24.78 12.71
CA VAL A 197 -9.40 25.63 12.87
C VAL A 197 -9.18 26.70 13.94
N ILE A 198 -8.50 26.37 15.05
CA ILE A 198 -8.20 27.34 16.13
C ILE A 198 -7.12 28.35 15.70
N GLN A 199 -6.11 27.91 14.94
CA GLN A 199 -5.02 28.74 14.45
C GLN A 199 -5.36 29.51 13.18
N ALA A 200 -6.62 29.58 12.77
CA ALA A 200 -7.11 30.53 11.78
C ALA A 200 -7.71 31.77 12.50
N PRO A 201 -6.93 32.69 13.09
CA PRO A 201 -7.46 33.94 13.59
C PRO A 201 -7.71 34.91 12.43
N ALA A 202 -8.98 35.29 12.25
CA ALA A 202 -9.42 36.67 12.02
C ALA A 202 -8.67 37.53 10.97
N GLU A 203 -8.49 37.05 9.74
CA GLU A 203 -8.10 37.89 8.58
C GLU A 203 -9.30 38.35 7.72
N GLU A 204 -10.50 38.43 8.30
CA GLU A 204 -11.62 39.20 7.73
C GLU A 204 -11.97 40.35 8.67
N ALA A 205 -11.09 41.36 8.73
CA ALA A 205 -11.46 42.69 9.22
C ALA A 205 -10.90 43.73 8.24
N PRO A 206 -11.73 44.56 7.60
CA PRO A 206 -11.26 45.54 6.62
C PRO A 206 -10.55 46.66 7.35
N LYS A 207 -9.22 46.74 7.26
CA LYS A 207 -8.46 47.87 7.83
C LYS A 207 -8.02 48.84 6.75
N ALA A 208 -8.69 49.98 6.77
CA ALA A 208 -8.31 51.21 6.11
C ALA A 208 -6.92 51.72 6.59
N LYS A 209 -6.17 52.27 5.65
CA LYS A 209 -5.10 53.30 5.72
C LYS A 209 -4.60 53.76 7.10
N GLN A 210 -3.28 53.64 7.38
CA GLN A 210 -2.30 54.75 7.46
C GLN A 210 -0.96 54.37 8.16
N GLU A 211 0.15 54.70 7.48
CA GLU A 211 1.45 55.29 7.89
C GLU A 211 2.33 54.76 9.05
N MET A 212 3.53 54.28 8.63
CA MET A 212 4.92 54.66 9.00
C MET A 212 5.36 54.88 10.48
N GLY A 213 6.38 54.13 10.93
CA GLY A 213 7.23 54.44 12.10
C GLY A 213 8.24 53.33 12.43
N ASN A 214 9.48 53.69 12.77
CA ASN A 214 10.71 52.90 12.69
C ASN A 214 11.18 52.24 14.03
N THR A 215 11.90 51.10 13.87
CA THR A 215 13.02 50.48 14.66
C THR A 215 12.83 49.70 15.98
N GLU A 216 13.61 48.60 16.05
CA GLU A 216 14.09 47.74 17.18
C GLU A 216 13.15 46.62 17.70
N GLU A 217 13.57 45.43 18.15
CA GLU A 217 14.61 44.42 17.89
C GLU A 217 14.14 43.16 18.69
N GLU A 218 14.59 41.93 18.34
CA GLU A 218 14.37 40.63 19.05
C GLU A 218 12.95 39.98 18.93
N THR A 219 12.71 38.68 18.68
CA THR A 219 13.49 37.43 18.78
C THR A 219 12.90 36.38 17.79
N HIS A 220 13.75 35.64 17.07
CA HIS A 220 13.44 34.53 16.13
C HIS A 220 12.75 33.30 16.81
N PRO A 221 12.19 32.27 16.09
CA PRO A 221 12.47 31.87 14.70
C PRO A 221 11.30 31.32 13.81
N LEU A 222 11.54 31.32 12.49
CA LEU A 222 10.90 30.53 11.41
C LEU A 222 9.47 30.91 10.95
N GLN A 223 9.32 32.11 10.39
CA GLN A 223 8.29 32.39 9.40
C GLN A 223 8.96 32.38 8.02
N ASN A 224 9.03 31.20 7.38
CA ASN A 224 9.27 31.16 5.94
C ASN A 224 7.95 31.55 5.27
N GLY A 225 7.96 32.73 4.67
CA GLY A 225 6.86 33.23 3.86
C GLY A 225 6.63 32.32 2.66
N ASP A 226 5.42 31.80 2.57
CA ASP A 226 4.66 31.74 1.34
C ASP A 226 3.20 32.01 1.74
N SER A 227 2.65 33.08 1.19
CA SER A 227 1.25 33.49 1.37
C SER A 227 0.32 32.32 1.04
N PRO A 228 -0.82 32.15 1.73
CA PRO A 228 -1.83 31.20 1.27
C PRO A 228 -2.26 31.63 -0.13
N VAL A 229 -2.08 30.73 -1.10
CA VAL A 229 -2.59 30.91 -2.46
C VAL A 229 -4.10 31.13 -2.35
N SER A 230 -4.53 32.38 -2.62
CA SER A 230 -5.93 32.79 -2.61
C SER A 230 -6.74 31.86 -3.51
N SER A 231 -7.96 31.55 -3.06
CA SER A 231 -8.96 30.71 -3.72
C SER A 231 -9.27 31.14 -5.16
N GLU A 232 -8.91 32.38 -5.53
CA GLU A 232 -9.06 32.94 -6.87
C GLU A 232 -8.01 32.46 -7.89
N GLN A 233 -6.88 31.87 -7.46
CA GLN A 233 -5.94 31.23 -8.40
C GLN A 233 -6.38 29.83 -8.85
N VAL A 234 -7.36 29.22 -8.17
CA VAL A 234 -7.89 27.89 -8.53
C VAL A 234 -8.84 27.96 -9.75
N GLU A 235 -9.41 29.12 -10.07
CA GLU A 235 -10.32 29.26 -11.21
C GLU A 235 -9.67 29.75 -12.52
N VAL A 236 -8.43 30.26 -12.47
CA VAL A 236 -7.74 30.79 -13.67
C VAL A 236 -6.90 29.71 -14.38
N GLU A 237 -6.61 28.56 -13.77
CA GLU A 237 -5.94 27.43 -14.43
C GLU A 237 -6.93 26.56 -15.25
N LYS A 238 -7.82 27.20 -16.00
CA LYS A 238 -8.62 26.54 -17.04
C LYS A 238 -7.83 26.59 -18.34
N GLN A 239 -7.41 25.41 -18.81
CA GLN A 239 -6.90 25.08 -20.14
C GLN A 239 -5.43 25.44 -20.47
N ALA A 240 -4.49 24.70 -19.90
CA ALA A 240 -3.34 24.26 -20.71
C ALA A 240 -3.84 23.14 -21.66
N PRO A 241 -3.54 23.18 -22.97
CA PRO A 241 -4.11 22.25 -23.93
C PRO A 241 -3.67 20.82 -23.61
N VAL A 242 -4.61 19.87 -23.66
CA VAL A 242 -4.38 18.41 -23.45
C VAL A 242 -3.21 17.88 -24.28
N VAL A 243 -2.86 18.55 -25.38
CA VAL A 243 -1.75 18.24 -26.29
C VAL A 243 -0.36 18.45 -25.65
N ALA A 244 -0.20 19.32 -24.64
CA ALA A 244 1.10 19.55 -23.98
C ALA A 244 1.48 18.44 -22.99
N PHE A 245 0.50 17.71 -22.45
CA PHE A 245 0.73 16.65 -21.46
C PHE A 245 1.26 15.35 -22.08
N TRP A 246 0.73 14.94 -23.25
CA TRP A 246 1.06 13.69 -23.93
C TRP A 246 2.40 13.73 -24.67
N THR A 247 3.46 14.16 -23.98
CA THR A 247 4.82 14.08 -24.48
C THR A 247 5.36 12.66 -24.34
N SER A 248 6.23 12.20 -25.26
CA SER A 248 6.86 10.87 -25.21
C SER A 248 7.50 10.56 -23.85
N ARG A 249 8.08 11.58 -23.19
CA ARG A 249 8.65 11.47 -21.84
C ARG A 249 7.60 11.12 -20.78
N ASN A 250 6.43 11.75 -20.82
CA ASN A 250 5.37 11.53 -19.85
C ASN A 250 4.71 10.16 -20.10
N ILE A 251 4.50 9.78 -21.36
CA ILE A 251 4.03 8.44 -21.73
C ILE A 251 4.99 7.37 -21.20
N TYR A 252 6.30 7.56 -21.42
CA TYR A 252 7.32 6.66 -20.91
C TYR A 252 7.28 6.51 -19.38
N MET A 253 7.17 7.64 -18.66
CA MET A 253 7.04 7.65 -17.20
C MET A 253 5.77 6.93 -16.72
N LEU A 254 4.63 7.17 -17.36
CA LEU A 254 3.36 6.49 -17.04
C LEU A 254 3.45 4.97 -17.27
N LEU A 255 4.09 4.53 -18.36
CA LEU A 255 4.29 3.11 -18.65
C LEU A 255 5.18 2.44 -17.61
N LEU A 256 6.32 3.06 -17.25
CA LEU A 256 7.17 2.57 -16.17
C LEU A 256 6.40 2.45 -14.85
N LEU A 257 5.58 3.45 -14.53
CA LEU A 257 4.76 3.46 -13.34
C LEU A 257 3.72 2.34 -13.36
N GLY A 258 3.01 2.15 -14.47
CA GLY A 258 2.02 1.09 -14.64
C GLY A 258 2.63 -0.30 -14.50
N ILE A 259 3.76 -0.56 -15.18
CA ILE A 259 4.48 -1.84 -15.10
C ILE A 259 4.98 -2.09 -13.67
N SER A 260 5.56 -1.07 -13.04
CA SER A 260 6.03 -1.15 -11.65
C SER A 260 4.89 -1.52 -10.69
N ASN A 261 3.72 -0.90 -10.82
CA ASN A 261 2.56 -1.20 -9.96
C ASN A 261 1.92 -2.55 -10.27
N ALA A 262 1.95 -3.00 -11.54
CA ALA A 262 1.52 -4.35 -11.89
C ALA A 262 2.40 -5.40 -11.20
N LEU A 263 3.73 -5.23 -11.28
CA LEU A 263 4.68 -6.14 -10.66
C LEU A 263 4.60 -6.11 -9.14
N THR A 264 4.62 -4.93 -8.52
CA THR A 264 4.73 -4.78 -7.06
C THR A 264 3.44 -5.02 -6.29
N ASN A 265 2.26 -4.79 -6.87
CA ASN A 265 0.99 -4.91 -6.15
C ASN A 265 0.12 -6.08 -6.64
N GLY A 266 0.37 -6.61 -7.84
CA GLY A 266 -0.42 -7.68 -8.43
C GLY A 266 0.39 -8.96 -8.61
N VAL A 267 1.43 -8.90 -9.45
CA VAL A 267 2.11 -10.11 -9.93
C VAL A 267 2.88 -10.82 -8.83
N LEU A 268 3.87 -10.13 -8.25
CA LEU A 268 4.80 -10.75 -7.31
C LEU A 268 4.13 -11.12 -5.97
N PRO A 269 3.31 -10.25 -5.34
CA PRO A 269 2.61 -10.63 -4.11
C PRO A 269 1.77 -11.91 -4.26
N SER A 270 1.13 -12.10 -5.43
CA SER A 270 0.32 -13.30 -5.70
C SER A 270 1.14 -14.59 -5.72
N VAL A 271 2.45 -14.51 -5.98
CA VAL A 271 3.33 -15.69 -6.02
C VAL A 271 4.31 -15.79 -4.84
N GLN A 272 4.27 -14.84 -3.91
CA GLN A 272 5.27 -14.73 -2.84
C GLN A 272 5.35 -16.00 -1.98
N SER A 273 4.22 -16.63 -1.70
CA SER A 273 4.15 -17.92 -1.00
C SER A 273 4.91 -19.01 -1.76
N PHE A 274 4.70 -19.17 -3.07
CA PHE A 274 5.39 -20.16 -3.90
C PHE A 274 6.90 -19.92 -4.00
N THR A 275 7.34 -18.65 -3.89
CA THR A 275 8.77 -18.31 -3.95
C THR A 275 9.53 -18.60 -2.65
N CYS A 276 8.92 -18.31 -1.48
CA CYS A 276 9.67 -18.30 -0.22
C CYS A 276 9.39 -19.51 0.67
N LEU A 277 8.17 -20.07 0.65
CA LEU A 277 7.82 -21.21 1.50
C LEU A 277 8.69 -22.45 1.25
N PRO A 278 9.11 -22.79 0.01
CA PRO A 278 10.04 -23.90 -0.20
C PRO A 278 11.36 -23.76 0.60
N TYR A 279 11.81 -22.53 0.85
CA TYR A 279 13.01 -22.23 1.63
C TYR A 279 12.73 -22.09 3.15
N GLY A 280 11.49 -22.35 3.58
CA GLY A 280 11.06 -22.32 4.98
C GLY A 280 10.28 -21.06 5.38
N ASN A 281 9.43 -21.21 6.41
CA ASN A 281 8.54 -20.13 6.87
C ASN A 281 9.28 -18.89 7.37
N MET A 282 10.44 -19.06 8.00
CA MET A 282 11.28 -17.94 8.41
C MET A 282 11.74 -17.10 7.19
N THR A 283 12.05 -17.76 6.07
CA THR A 283 12.44 -17.10 4.82
C THR A 283 11.29 -16.28 4.25
N PHE A 284 10.07 -16.83 4.28
CA PHE A 284 8.85 -16.11 3.89
C PHE A 284 8.63 -14.88 4.77
N HIS A 285 8.63 -15.04 6.10
CA HIS A 285 8.43 -13.92 7.02
C HIS A 285 9.50 -12.84 6.88
N LEU A 286 10.78 -13.20 6.84
CA LEU A 286 11.88 -12.24 6.65
C LEU A 286 11.77 -11.50 5.33
N SER A 287 11.43 -12.19 4.23
CA SER A 287 11.24 -11.56 2.92
C SER A 287 10.11 -10.53 2.94
N VAL A 288 8.98 -10.86 3.59
CA VAL A 288 7.84 -9.95 3.74
C VAL A 288 8.23 -8.74 4.60
N VAL A 289 8.78 -8.96 5.80
CA VAL A 289 9.10 -7.88 6.74
C VAL A 289 10.19 -6.96 6.18
N LEU A 290 11.31 -7.51 5.71
CA LEU A 290 12.42 -6.71 5.20
C LEU A 290 12.07 -6.04 3.86
N GLY A 291 11.28 -6.70 3.01
CA GLY A 291 10.73 -6.09 1.80
C GLY A 291 9.84 -4.88 2.12
N ASN A 292 8.96 -5.02 3.12
CA ASN A 292 8.11 -3.91 3.58
C ASN A 292 8.91 -2.76 4.21
N ILE A 293 10.09 -3.01 4.79
CA ILE A 293 11.03 -1.96 5.26
C ILE A 293 11.74 -1.27 4.09
N ALA A 294 12.01 -1.99 3.00
CA ALA A 294 12.68 -1.43 1.83
C ALA A 294 11.86 -0.30 1.17
N ASN A 295 10.53 -0.37 1.23
CA ASN A 295 9.62 0.65 0.69
C ASN A 295 9.80 2.04 1.37
N PRO A 296 9.60 2.21 2.70
CA PRO A 296 9.83 3.50 3.37
C PRO A 296 11.28 3.97 3.27
N LEU A 297 12.26 3.05 3.26
CA LEU A 297 13.66 3.41 3.08
C LEU A 297 13.89 4.01 1.69
N ALA A 298 13.34 3.40 0.64
CA ALA A 298 13.37 3.92 -0.72
C ALA A 298 12.68 5.29 -0.83
N CYS A 299 11.51 5.46 -0.21
CA CYS A 299 10.83 6.76 -0.12
C CYS A 299 11.69 7.82 0.57
N PHE A 300 12.36 7.45 1.67
CA PHE A 300 13.26 8.35 2.40
C PHE A 300 14.46 8.76 1.55
N VAL A 301 15.12 7.82 0.87
CA VAL A 301 16.23 8.10 -0.05
C VAL A 301 15.79 9.04 -1.17
N ALA A 302 14.59 8.85 -1.72
CA ALA A 302 14.03 9.72 -2.76
C ALA A 302 13.82 11.17 -2.32
N MET A 303 13.73 11.45 -1.01
CA MET A 303 13.65 12.83 -0.50
C MET A 303 14.96 13.60 -0.64
N PHE A 304 16.10 12.91 -0.65
CA PHE A 304 17.42 13.53 -0.73
C PHE A 304 17.96 13.48 -2.15
N VAL A 305 17.66 12.41 -2.88
CA VAL A 305 18.19 12.17 -4.22
C VAL A 305 17.04 11.84 -5.17
N ILE A 306 16.70 12.78 -6.05
CA ILE A 306 15.69 12.58 -7.10
C ILE A 306 16.39 12.32 -8.44
N LEU A 307 16.28 11.09 -8.95
CA LEU A 307 16.85 10.72 -10.24
C LEU A 307 16.00 11.25 -11.40
N ARG A 308 16.38 12.40 -11.96
CA ARG A 308 15.65 13.05 -13.08
C ARG A 308 15.92 12.43 -14.46
N SER A 309 16.94 11.60 -14.60
CA SER A 309 17.33 11.00 -15.88
C SER A 309 16.38 9.89 -16.30
N SER A 310 15.77 10.01 -17.49
CA SER A 310 14.88 8.98 -18.05
C SER A 310 15.62 7.66 -18.31
N VAL A 311 16.89 7.73 -18.74
CA VAL A 311 17.75 6.54 -18.92
C VAL A 311 18.05 5.89 -17.58
N GLY A 312 18.33 6.69 -16.55
CA GLY A 312 18.57 6.18 -15.20
C GLY A 312 17.35 5.45 -14.62
N LEU A 313 16.15 6.02 -14.79
CA LEU A 313 14.90 5.37 -14.41
C LEU A 313 14.67 4.06 -15.18
N GLY A 314 14.98 4.04 -16.48
CA GLY A 314 14.92 2.84 -17.30
C GLY A 314 15.87 1.74 -16.81
N MET A 315 17.13 2.07 -16.57
CA MET A 315 18.13 1.12 -16.05
C MET A 315 17.71 0.53 -14.71
N MET A 316 17.16 1.35 -13.82
CA MET A 316 16.69 0.90 -12.52
C MET A 316 15.44 0.01 -12.64
N SER A 317 14.52 0.33 -13.55
CA SER A 317 13.38 -0.53 -13.87
C SER A 317 13.84 -1.88 -14.44
N ILE A 318 14.84 -1.90 -15.31
CA ILE A 318 15.43 -3.14 -15.85
C ILE A 318 16.03 -3.97 -14.70
N GLY A 319 16.78 -3.34 -13.79
CA GLY A 319 17.30 -4.00 -12.59
C GLY A 319 16.18 -4.64 -11.76
N GLY A 320 15.09 -3.91 -11.51
CA GLY A 320 13.91 -4.45 -10.82
C GLY A 320 13.26 -5.62 -11.56
N ILE A 321 13.14 -5.54 -12.88
CA ILE A 321 12.58 -6.63 -13.72
C ILE A 321 13.45 -7.90 -13.64
N ILE A 322 14.78 -7.77 -13.58
CA ILE A 322 15.67 -8.94 -13.45
C ILE A 322 15.38 -9.70 -12.16
N PHE A 323 15.27 -9.00 -11.02
CA PHE A 323 14.89 -9.63 -9.75
C PHE A 323 13.46 -10.19 -9.79
N ALA A 324 12.52 -9.48 -10.41
CA ALA A 324 11.15 -9.96 -10.60
C ALA A 324 11.12 -11.26 -11.41
N ALA A 325 11.90 -11.35 -12.50
CA ALA A 325 11.99 -12.53 -13.34
C ALA A 325 12.60 -13.72 -12.58
N TYR A 326 13.65 -13.47 -11.78
CA TYR A 326 14.21 -14.49 -10.89
C TYR A 326 13.16 -15.02 -9.90
N LEU A 327 12.45 -14.14 -9.20
CA LEU A 327 11.39 -14.53 -8.26
C LEU A 327 10.27 -15.30 -8.95
N MET A 328 9.82 -14.87 -10.13
CA MET A 328 8.83 -15.60 -10.92
C MET A 328 9.32 -16.98 -11.35
N ALA A 329 10.60 -17.13 -11.69
CA ALA A 329 11.18 -18.43 -12.00
C ALA A 329 11.20 -19.35 -10.78
N LEU A 330 11.48 -18.83 -9.58
CA LEU A 330 11.38 -19.64 -8.35
C LEU A 330 9.96 -20.10 -8.08
N ALA A 331 8.97 -19.23 -8.29
CA ALA A 331 7.57 -19.61 -8.16
C ALA A 331 7.19 -20.72 -9.14
N ALA A 332 7.62 -20.59 -10.40
CA ALA A 332 7.34 -21.57 -11.46
C ALA A 332 8.03 -22.92 -11.23
N LEU A 333 9.18 -22.93 -10.55
CA LEU A 333 9.94 -24.13 -10.18
C LEU A 333 9.53 -24.70 -8.81
N SER A 334 8.62 -24.04 -8.10
CA SER A 334 8.01 -24.57 -6.87
C SER A 334 7.29 -25.88 -7.19
N PRO A 335 7.44 -26.95 -6.38
CA PRO A 335 7.91 -26.95 -4.99
C PRO A 335 9.44 -27.09 -4.80
N CYS A 336 10.21 -27.35 -5.87
CA CYS A 336 11.64 -27.64 -5.80
C CYS A 336 12.49 -26.57 -6.51
N PRO A 337 12.52 -25.33 -6.01
CA PRO A 337 13.33 -24.27 -6.61
C PRO A 337 14.83 -24.55 -6.45
N PRO A 338 15.69 -23.95 -7.29
CA PRO A 338 17.14 -24.15 -7.24
C PRO A 338 17.72 -23.70 -5.89
N LEU A 339 18.83 -24.30 -5.47
CA LEU A 339 19.53 -23.98 -4.21
C LEU A 339 18.72 -24.27 -2.93
N LEU A 340 17.72 -25.15 -3.00
CA LEU A 340 16.97 -25.64 -1.85
C LEU A 340 17.91 -26.25 -0.80
N GLY A 341 17.61 -26.04 0.49
CA GLY A 341 18.42 -26.54 1.60
C GLY A 341 19.75 -25.80 1.84
N SER A 342 20.13 -24.86 0.97
CA SER A 342 21.35 -24.05 1.14
C SER A 342 21.05 -22.69 1.79
N GLN A 343 21.93 -22.25 2.70
CA GLN A 343 21.84 -20.90 3.30
C GLN A 343 21.99 -19.79 2.25
N PHE A 344 22.71 -20.09 1.15
CA PHE A 344 22.87 -19.16 0.04
C PHE A 344 21.55 -18.93 -0.71
N GLY A 345 20.76 -19.99 -0.96
CA GLY A 345 19.43 -19.89 -1.56
C GLY A 345 18.50 -19.03 -0.71
N VAL A 346 18.44 -19.29 0.60
CA VAL A 346 17.65 -18.51 1.57
C VAL A 346 18.01 -17.02 1.50
N ALA A 347 19.30 -16.69 1.61
CA ALA A 347 19.76 -15.30 1.56
C ALA A 347 19.44 -14.63 0.22
N LEU A 348 19.62 -15.34 -0.89
CA LEU A 348 19.39 -14.81 -2.24
C LEU A 348 17.92 -14.46 -2.49
N VAL A 349 16.98 -15.29 -2.03
CA VAL A 349 15.54 -15.01 -2.14
C VAL A 349 15.15 -13.79 -1.32
N ILE A 350 15.58 -13.72 -0.06
CA ILE A 350 15.29 -12.58 0.83
C ILE A 350 15.84 -11.29 0.23
N LEU A 351 17.12 -11.29 -0.19
CA LEU A 351 17.76 -10.12 -0.79
C LEU A 351 17.07 -9.70 -2.10
N SER A 352 16.65 -10.66 -2.92
CA SER A 352 15.94 -10.39 -4.16
C SER A 352 14.61 -9.66 -3.91
N TRP A 353 13.84 -10.09 -2.91
CA TRP A 353 12.60 -9.41 -2.50
C TRP A 353 12.85 -7.99 -1.98
N ILE A 354 13.88 -7.79 -1.16
CA ILE A 354 14.26 -6.48 -0.61
C ILE A 354 14.65 -5.53 -1.75
N VAL A 355 15.55 -5.96 -2.64
CA VAL A 355 16.07 -5.14 -3.73
C VAL A 355 14.97 -4.84 -4.75
N PHE A 356 14.17 -5.85 -5.14
CA PHE A 356 13.00 -5.66 -6.01
C PHE A 356 12.06 -4.58 -5.45
N THR A 357 11.68 -4.73 -4.18
CA THR A 357 10.74 -3.82 -3.53
C THR A 357 11.33 -2.42 -3.39
N GLY A 358 12.59 -2.31 -2.98
CA GLY A 358 13.28 -1.03 -2.83
C GLY A 358 13.42 -0.28 -4.16
N LEU A 359 13.88 -0.95 -5.23
CA LEU A 359 14.08 -0.35 -6.55
C LEU A 359 12.77 0.20 -7.12
N PHE A 360 11.70 -0.61 -7.11
CA PHE A 360 10.42 -0.16 -7.64
C PHE A 360 9.71 0.84 -6.75
N SER A 361 9.90 0.79 -5.43
CA SER A 361 9.38 1.82 -4.53
C SER A 361 10.04 3.17 -4.80
N TYR A 362 11.37 3.20 -4.93
CA TYR A 362 12.09 4.43 -5.28
C TYR A 362 11.67 4.94 -6.68
N LEU A 363 11.56 4.03 -7.67
CA LEU A 363 11.09 4.37 -9.02
C LEU A 363 9.70 5.02 -9.00
N LYS A 364 8.74 4.43 -8.27
CA LYS A 364 7.37 4.95 -8.14
C LYS A 364 7.36 6.35 -7.55
N VAL A 365 8.13 6.59 -6.49
CA VAL A 365 8.21 7.91 -5.83
C VAL A 365 8.81 8.95 -6.77
N VAL A 366 9.93 8.65 -7.42
CA VAL A 366 10.60 9.59 -8.32
C VAL A 366 9.72 9.89 -9.53
N VAL A 367 9.13 8.88 -10.17
CA VAL A 367 8.22 9.07 -11.30
C VAL A 367 6.98 9.86 -10.89
N GLY A 368 6.38 9.56 -9.73
CA GLY A 368 5.25 10.31 -9.20
C GLY A 368 5.60 11.77 -8.94
N THR A 369 6.80 12.05 -8.42
CA THR A 369 7.30 13.41 -8.19
C THR A 369 7.51 14.18 -9.50
N LEU A 370 8.10 13.54 -10.51
CA LEU A 370 8.32 14.15 -11.83
C LEU A 370 7.01 14.41 -12.59
N LEU A 371 6.04 13.51 -12.48
CA LEU A 371 4.71 13.71 -13.05
C LEU A 371 3.94 14.80 -12.28
N HIS A 372 4.14 14.93 -10.97
CA HIS A 372 3.56 16.01 -10.20
C HIS A 372 4.07 17.39 -10.66
N GLU A 373 5.39 17.54 -10.89
CA GLU A 373 5.99 18.76 -11.45
C GLU A 373 5.45 19.11 -12.85
N ALA A 374 4.89 18.13 -13.58
CA ALA A 374 4.32 18.34 -14.92
C ALA A 374 2.86 18.87 -14.91
N GLY A 375 2.24 19.02 -13.73
CA GLY A 375 0.94 19.67 -13.55
C GLY A 375 -0.22 18.75 -13.13
N HIS A 376 -1.39 19.34 -12.89
CA HIS A 376 -2.56 18.64 -12.34
C HIS A 376 -3.06 17.46 -13.19
N ALA A 377 -3.09 17.61 -14.51
CA ALA A 377 -3.49 16.53 -15.41
C ALA A 377 -2.54 15.32 -15.33
N ALA A 378 -1.24 15.57 -15.17
CA ALA A 378 -0.23 14.52 -15.03
C ALA A 378 -0.38 13.72 -13.74
N LEU A 379 -0.74 14.40 -12.65
CA LEU A 379 -1.02 13.76 -11.37
C LEU A 379 -2.28 12.87 -11.44
N LEU A 380 -3.31 13.30 -12.16
CA LEU A 380 -4.52 12.48 -12.37
C LEU A 380 -4.18 11.19 -13.15
N TRP A 381 -3.46 11.31 -14.27
CA TRP A 381 -3.03 10.16 -15.06
C TRP A 381 -2.03 9.26 -14.32
N CYS A 382 -1.18 9.83 -13.46
CA CYS A 382 -0.33 9.08 -12.54
C CYS A 382 -1.18 8.14 -11.65
N GLY A 383 -2.23 8.68 -11.01
CA GLY A 383 -3.17 7.88 -10.22
C GLY A 383 -3.87 6.80 -11.04
N VAL A 384 -4.34 7.13 -12.25
CA VAL A 384 -4.97 6.17 -13.17
C VAL A 384 -4.02 5.01 -13.51
N PHE A 385 -2.76 5.29 -13.85
CA PHE A 385 -1.79 4.25 -14.25
C PHE A 385 -1.32 3.40 -13.06
N ILE A 386 -1.23 3.95 -11.85
CA ILE A 386 -0.98 3.17 -10.63
C ILE A 386 -2.07 2.11 -10.49
N GLN A 387 -3.33 2.53 -10.55
CA GLN A 387 -4.46 1.63 -10.33
C GLN A 387 -4.68 0.66 -11.48
N ALA A 388 -4.56 1.14 -12.73
CA ALA A 388 -4.64 0.28 -13.90
C ALA A 388 -3.54 -0.79 -13.88
N GLY A 389 -2.30 -0.43 -13.54
CA GLY A 389 -1.20 -1.37 -13.40
C GLY A 389 -1.50 -2.47 -12.38
N SER A 390 -1.90 -2.09 -11.15
CA SER A 390 -2.25 -3.05 -10.10
C SER A 390 -3.42 -3.95 -10.49
N LEU A 391 -4.47 -3.39 -11.10
CA LEU A 391 -5.62 -4.15 -11.58
C LEU A 391 -5.22 -5.16 -12.66
N ILE A 392 -4.43 -4.73 -13.65
CA ILE A 392 -3.93 -5.62 -14.72
C ILE A 392 -3.10 -6.76 -14.14
N GLY A 393 -2.18 -6.45 -13.22
CA GLY A 393 -1.38 -7.46 -12.52
C GLY A 393 -2.24 -8.48 -11.76
N ALA A 394 -3.22 -8.00 -10.98
CA ALA A 394 -4.13 -8.86 -10.22
C ALA A 394 -5.02 -9.72 -11.13
N LEU A 395 -5.65 -9.14 -12.16
CA LEU A 395 -6.51 -9.87 -13.10
C LEU A 395 -5.74 -10.87 -13.96
N THR A 396 -4.43 -10.66 -14.17
CA THR A 396 -3.57 -11.60 -14.89
C THR A 396 -3.19 -12.78 -14.00
N MET A 397 -2.78 -12.51 -12.76
CA MET A 397 -2.32 -13.58 -11.85
C MET A 397 -3.45 -14.36 -11.19
N PHE A 398 -4.60 -13.74 -10.91
CA PHE A 398 -5.75 -14.41 -10.29
C PHE A 398 -6.14 -15.71 -11.01
N PRO A 399 -6.42 -15.72 -12.33
CA PRO A 399 -6.76 -16.96 -13.01
C PRO A 399 -5.58 -17.93 -13.05
N MET A 400 -4.33 -17.45 -13.20
CA MET A 400 -3.15 -18.32 -13.22
C MET A 400 -2.95 -19.06 -11.89
N VAL A 401 -3.12 -18.37 -10.76
CA VAL A 401 -2.93 -18.95 -9.43
C VAL A 401 -4.14 -19.75 -8.99
N SER A 402 -5.35 -19.19 -9.09
CA SER A 402 -6.54 -19.79 -8.46
C SER A 402 -7.36 -20.70 -9.37
N VAL A 403 -7.42 -20.42 -10.68
CA VAL A 403 -8.26 -21.19 -11.61
C VAL A 403 -7.44 -22.28 -12.29
N TYR A 404 -6.30 -21.90 -12.89
CA TYR A 404 -5.44 -22.82 -13.62
C TYR A 404 -4.41 -23.53 -12.74
N GLN A 405 -4.19 -23.06 -11.51
CA GLN A 405 -3.24 -23.65 -10.54
C GLN A 405 -1.86 -23.88 -11.17
N VAL A 406 -1.37 -22.88 -11.93
CA VAL A 406 -0.11 -22.95 -12.69
C VAL A 406 1.09 -23.16 -11.75
N PHE A 407 1.01 -22.62 -10.54
CA PHE A 407 2.06 -22.73 -9.53
C PHE A 407 1.72 -23.85 -8.55
N GLN A 408 2.67 -24.76 -8.34
CA GLN A 408 2.52 -25.83 -7.37
C GLN A 408 3.01 -25.37 -6.01
N ARG A 409 2.19 -25.59 -4.98
CA ARG A 409 2.53 -25.26 -3.61
C ARG A 409 3.48 -26.31 -3.04
N ALA A 410 4.58 -25.86 -2.45
CA ALA A 410 5.40 -26.71 -1.58
C ALA A 410 4.58 -27.17 -0.37
N ARG A 411 4.49 -28.48 -0.19
CA ARG A 411 3.91 -29.11 0.99
C ARG A 411 5.00 -29.22 2.05
N ASP A 412 4.74 -28.56 3.16
CA ASP A 412 5.63 -28.56 4.32
C ASP A 412 5.94 -30.00 4.75
N CYS A 413 7.22 -30.29 4.98
CA CYS A 413 7.74 -31.56 5.49
C CYS A 413 7.60 -32.80 4.57
N THR A 414 6.76 -32.78 3.53
CA THR A 414 6.52 -33.97 2.67
C THR A 414 7.26 -33.95 1.34
N ASP A 415 7.58 -32.77 0.81
CA ASP A 415 8.19 -32.66 -0.52
C ASP A 415 9.69 -33.00 -0.47
N VAL A 416 10.04 -34.17 -1.00
CA VAL A 416 11.43 -34.60 -1.18
C VAL A 416 11.92 -34.13 -2.54
N CYS A 417 12.61 -33.00 -2.56
CA CYS A 417 13.29 -32.51 -3.75
C CYS A 417 14.64 -33.20 -3.89
N SER A 418 14.83 -33.93 -5.00
CA SER A 418 16.04 -34.70 -5.32
C SER A 418 17.19 -33.86 -5.83
#